data_AF-G3SUH7-F1
#
_entry.id   AF-G3SUH7-F1
#
_cell.length_a   1.000
_cell.length_b   1.000
_cell.length_c   1.000
_cell.angle_alpha   90.00
_cell.angle_beta   90.00
_cell.angle_gamma   90.00
#
_symmetry.space_group_name_H-M   'P 1'
#
loop_
_entity.id
_entity.type
_entity.pdbx_description
1 polymer ?
#
loop_
_entity_poly.entity_id
_entity_poly.type
_entity_poly.pdbx_seq_one_letter_code
_entity_poly.pdbx_strand_id
1 'polypeptide(L)'
;METQRGSTSLQWWSLLLLLGLVVPPAAAKAFSYQEAVLRAVDGLNQQSSDANLYRLLKLNQQPSGDENPNTPKPVNFTVKETVCPRRTKLPAEQCDFKKNGLVKHCVGTVTLDQTTGFFDINCDRPRHVRRIRGLRKFFRKSKEKLKKVGRKVKGFFRDVLRRVPYLPG
;
A
#
# COMPACT_ATOMS: atom_id res chain seq x y z
N MET A 1 -71.84 26.99 19.60
CA MET A 1 -71.69 25.71 20.31
C MET A 1 -72.16 24.65 19.33
N GLU A 2 -71.35 23.76 18.78
CA GLU A 2 -70.07 23.21 19.20
C GLU A 2 -69.22 22.85 17.98
N THR A 3 -67.92 22.89 18.19
CA THR A 3 -66.82 22.83 17.24
C THR A 3 -66.58 21.44 16.64
N GLN A 4 -66.77 21.27 15.32
CA GLN A 4 -66.07 20.23 14.55
C GLN A 4 -64.68 20.73 14.15
N ARG A 5 -63.72 20.64 15.07
CA ARG A 5 -62.32 21.00 14.80
C ARG A 5 -61.38 20.09 15.57
N GLY A 6 -61.39 18.80 15.25
CA GLY A 6 -60.55 17.82 15.95
C GLY A 6 -60.07 16.61 15.15
N SER A 7 -60.76 16.22 14.07
CA SER A 7 -60.48 14.90 13.46
C SER A 7 -59.42 14.90 12.35
N THR A 8 -59.34 15.95 11.54
CA THR A 8 -58.44 15.99 10.37
C THR A 8 -56.96 16.13 10.72
N SER A 9 -56.65 16.78 11.85
CA SER A 9 -55.27 16.95 12.33
C SER A 9 -54.67 15.62 12.80
N LEU A 10 -55.35 14.88 13.67
CA LEU A 10 -54.83 13.62 14.22
C LEU A 10 -54.62 12.55 13.14
N GLN A 11 -55.49 12.51 12.14
CA GLN A 11 -55.39 11.56 11.03
C GLN A 11 -54.18 11.87 10.13
N TRP A 12 -53.90 13.15 9.85
CA TRP A 12 -52.73 13.59 9.09
C TRP A 12 -51.42 13.28 9.82
N TRP A 13 -51.37 13.49 11.13
CA TRP A 13 -50.19 13.19 11.95
C TRP A 13 -49.94 11.68 12.03
N SER A 14 -51.01 10.88 12.05
CA SER A 14 -50.91 9.41 12.01
C SER A 14 -50.34 8.90 10.68
N LEU A 15 -50.71 9.50 9.54
CA LEU A 15 -50.11 9.15 8.25
C LEU A 15 -48.62 9.52 8.16
N LEU A 16 -48.20 10.64 8.76
CA LEU A 16 -46.78 11.04 8.79
C LEU A 16 -45.94 10.08 9.65
N LEU A 17 -46.48 9.56 10.75
CA LEU A 17 -45.81 8.53 11.56
C LEU A 17 -45.64 7.20 10.81
N LEU A 18 -46.61 6.81 9.99
CA LEU A 18 -46.54 5.60 9.15
C LEU A 18 -45.54 5.73 7.98
N LEU A 19 -45.26 6.96 7.51
CA LEU A 19 -44.26 7.23 6.47
C LEU A 19 -42.82 7.40 7.01
N GLY A 20 -42.64 7.43 8.34
CA GLY A 20 -41.43 7.98 8.97
C GLY A 20 -40.30 7.01 9.33
N LEU A 21 -40.43 5.69 9.14
CA LEU A 21 -39.45 4.75 9.72
C LEU A 21 -39.08 3.60 8.79
N VAL A 22 -38.50 3.95 7.64
CA VAL A 22 -37.53 3.07 7.00
C VAL A 22 -36.24 3.87 6.84
N VAL A 23 -35.51 4.05 7.95
CA VAL A 23 -34.09 4.39 7.85
C VAL A 23 -33.42 3.10 7.40
N PRO A 24 -32.92 3.02 6.15
CA PRO A 24 -32.15 1.85 5.75
C PRO A 24 -30.99 1.69 6.74
N PRO A 25 -30.69 0.47 7.22
CA PRO A 25 -29.55 0.25 8.10
C PRO A 25 -28.33 0.87 7.42
N ALA A 26 -27.64 1.75 8.14
CA ALA A 26 -26.43 2.36 7.63
C ALA A 26 -25.44 1.24 7.32
N ALA A 27 -25.28 0.91 6.04
CA ALA A 27 -24.25 -0.01 5.62
C ALA A 27 -22.92 0.61 6.06
N ALA A 28 -22.26 -0.03 7.04
CA ALA A 28 -20.95 0.39 7.51
C ALA A 28 -20.01 0.35 6.31
N LYS A 29 -19.56 1.53 5.86
CA LYS A 29 -18.55 1.60 4.81
C LYS A 29 -17.24 1.10 5.40
N ALA A 30 -16.63 0.12 4.76
CA ALA A 30 -15.35 -0.45 5.16
C ALA A 30 -14.26 -0.09 4.14
N PHE A 31 -13.06 0.23 4.60
CA PHE A 31 -11.86 0.27 3.79
C PHE A 31 -11.44 -1.14 3.40
N SER A 32 -10.77 -1.28 2.25
CA SER A 32 -9.94 -2.46 2.03
C SER A 32 -8.81 -2.52 3.06
N TYR A 33 -8.29 -3.73 3.32
CA TYR A 33 -7.14 -3.90 4.22
C TYR A 33 -5.95 -3.02 3.80
N GLN A 34 -5.69 -2.91 2.50
CA GLN A 34 -4.59 -2.08 2.00
C GLN A 34 -4.84 -0.59 2.24
N GLU A 35 -6.06 -0.09 2.02
CA GLU A 35 -6.40 1.31 2.31
C GLU A 35 -6.29 1.61 3.81
N ALA A 36 -6.72 0.69 4.67
CA ALA A 36 -6.57 0.83 6.12
C ALA A 36 -5.08 0.91 6.53
N VAL A 37 -4.22 0.09 5.92
CA VAL A 37 -2.76 0.17 6.13
C VAL A 37 -2.18 1.51 5.64
N LEU A 38 -2.58 2.00 4.47
CA LEU A 38 -2.09 3.29 3.95
C LEU A 38 -2.54 4.46 4.85
N ARG A 39 -3.79 4.45 5.30
CA ARG A 39 -4.32 5.42 6.27
C ARG A 39 -3.55 5.38 7.60
N ALA A 40 -3.19 4.19 8.05
CA ALA A 40 -2.36 4.05 9.25
C ALA A 40 -0.94 4.59 9.04
N VAL A 41 -0.33 4.40 7.85
CA VAL A 41 0.96 5.00 7.50
C VAL A 41 0.89 6.53 7.49
N ASP A 42 -0.21 7.12 6.99
CA ASP A 42 -0.44 8.56 7.08
C ASP A 42 -0.53 9.04 8.54
N GLY A 43 -1.28 8.32 9.37
CA GLY A 43 -1.40 8.61 10.80
C GLY A 43 -0.05 8.55 11.53
N LEU A 44 0.76 7.53 11.24
CA LEU A 44 2.13 7.42 11.77
C LEU A 44 3.01 8.60 11.36
N ASN A 45 2.91 9.08 10.11
CA ASN A 45 3.63 10.28 9.67
C ASN A 45 3.15 11.56 10.33
N GLN A 46 1.85 11.68 10.62
CA GLN A 46 1.29 12.84 11.32
C GLN A 46 1.78 12.90 12.77
N GLN A 47 1.85 11.74 13.44
CA GLN A 47 2.29 11.60 14.83
C GLN A 47 3.82 11.64 14.99
N SER A 48 4.58 11.41 13.91
CA SER A 48 6.04 11.36 13.96
C SER A 48 6.70 12.75 14.08
N SER A 49 7.83 12.78 14.78
CA SER A 49 8.76 13.92 14.84
C SER A 49 9.88 13.84 13.80
N ASP A 50 9.86 12.86 12.89
CA ASP A 50 10.87 12.71 11.83
C ASP A 50 10.85 13.88 10.83
N ALA A 51 11.98 14.14 10.18
CA ALA A 51 12.11 15.22 9.20
C ALA A 51 11.34 14.96 7.89
N ASN A 52 11.30 13.70 7.44
CA ASN A 52 10.75 13.28 6.15
C ASN A 52 9.58 12.34 6.33
N LEU A 53 8.69 12.28 5.32
CA LEU A 53 7.65 11.27 5.26
C LEU A 53 8.25 9.88 5.08
N TYR A 54 7.60 8.89 5.67
CA TYR A 54 7.79 7.48 5.41
C TYR A 54 6.66 6.96 4.53
N ARG A 55 7.02 6.19 3.51
CA ARG A 55 6.06 5.54 2.61
C ARG A 55 6.09 4.03 2.83
N LEU A 56 4.95 3.37 2.66
CA LEU A 56 4.86 1.91 2.65
C LEU A 56 5.83 1.32 1.62
N LEU A 57 6.79 0.52 2.10
CA LEU A 57 7.76 -0.19 1.26
C LEU A 57 7.25 -1.58 0.90
N LYS A 58 6.76 -2.32 1.91
CA LYS A 58 6.27 -3.68 1.74
C LYS A 58 5.29 -4.06 2.84
N LEU A 59 4.19 -4.68 2.44
CA LEU A 59 3.28 -5.40 3.31
C LEU A 59 3.78 -6.85 3.47
N ASN A 60 4.09 -7.27 4.69
CA ASN A 60 4.69 -8.58 4.97
C ASN A 60 3.63 -9.65 5.24
N GLN A 61 2.44 -9.24 5.70
CA GLN A 61 1.35 -10.15 6.00
C GLN A 61 0.01 -9.55 5.57
N GLN A 62 -0.82 -10.41 4.97
CA GLN A 62 -2.23 -10.18 4.73
C GLN A 62 -3.01 -11.06 5.72
N PRO A 63 -3.93 -10.51 6.53
CA PRO A 63 -4.74 -11.30 7.45
C PRO A 63 -5.71 -12.20 6.67
N SER A 64 -5.93 -13.40 7.17
CA SER A 64 -6.97 -14.33 6.69
C SER A 64 -8.11 -14.42 7.71
N GLY A 65 -9.36 -14.43 7.23
CA GLY A 65 -10.44 -15.10 7.95
C GLY A 65 -11.37 -14.28 8.85
N ASP A 66 -11.55 -12.97 8.64
CA ASP A 66 -12.67 -12.25 9.25
C ASP A 66 -13.03 -11.00 8.42
N GLU A 67 -14.27 -10.92 7.93
CA GLU A 67 -14.78 -9.79 7.13
C GLU A 67 -15.37 -8.66 7.97
N ASN A 68 -15.52 -8.84 9.29
CA ASN A 68 -16.05 -7.81 10.16
C ASN A 68 -15.10 -6.58 10.17
N PRO A 69 -15.57 -5.39 9.75
CA PRO A 69 -14.73 -4.21 9.64
C PRO A 69 -14.33 -3.61 11.01
N ASN A 70 -15.08 -3.92 12.06
CA ASN A 70 -14.84 -3.44 13.42
C ASN A 70 -13.81 -4.29 14.18
N THR A 71 -13.56 -5.52 13.73
CA THR A 71 -12.53 -6.35 14.36
C THR A 71 -11.14 -5.83 13.97
N PRO A 72 -10.24 -5.57 14.93
CA PRO A 72 -8.86 -5.21 14.64
C PRO A 72 -8.16 -6.30 13.82
N LYS A 73 -7.61 -5.93 12.67
CA LYS A 73 -6.88 -6.81 11.75
C LYS A 73 -5.38 -6.66 11.99
N PRO A 74 -4.63 -7.76 12.16
CA PRO A 74 -3.20 -7.69 12.39
C PRO A 74 -2.48 -7.17 11.14
N VAL A 75 -1.48 -6.33 11.35
CA VAL A 75 -0.63 -5.75 10.31
C VAL A 75 0.84 -6.01 10.61
N ASN A 76 1.59 -6.32 9.55
CA ASN A 76 3.05 -6.37 9.59
C ASN A 76 3.56 -5.78 8.26
N PHE A 77 4.29 -4.69 8.34
CA PHE A 77 4.82 -4.02 7.16
C PHE A 77 6.14 -3.31 7.45
N THR A 78 6.79 -2.85 6.37
CA THR A 78 7.95 -1.97 6.44
C THR A 78 7.64 -0.67 5.74
N VAL A 79 8.13 0.42 6.32
CA VAL A 79 8.08 1.75 5.72
C VAL A 79 9.50 2.25 5.48
N LYS A 80 9.66 3.10 4.47
CA LYS A 80 10.95 3.66 4.11
C LYS A 80 10.85 5.17 3.94
N GLU A 81 11.87 5.84 4.45
CA GLU A 81 12.03 7.29 4.37
C GLU A 81 12.04 7.76 2.90
N THR A 82 11.30 8.83 2.63
CA THR A 82 11.15 9.47 1.33
C THR A 82 11.98 10.74 1.22
N VAL A 83 12.00 11.35 0.05
CA VAL A 83 12.62 12.67 -0.18
C VAL A 83 11.73 13.83 0.27
N CYS A 84 10.44 13.58 0.52
CA CYS A 84 9.50 14.61 0.90
C CYS A 84 9.63 14.98 2.38
N PRO A 85 9.64 16.28 2.72
CA PRO A 85 9.58 16.72 4.11
C PRO A 85 8.23 16.31 4.72
N ARG A 86 8.20 16.00 6.01
CA ARG A 86 6.99 15.55 6.73
C ARG A 86 5.80 16.52 6.60
N ARG A 87 6.09 17.82 6.50
CA ARG A 87 5.08 18.90 6.40
C ARG A 87 4.50 19.08 5.00
N THR A 88 4.90 18.26 4.02
CA THR A 88 4.29 18.33 2.68
C THR A 88 2.81 17.96 2.74
N LYS A 89 2.02 18.51 1.81
CA LYS A 89 0.60 18.14 1.63
C LYS A 89 0.42 16.95 0.68
N LEU A 90 1.50 16.51 0.05
CA LEU A 90 1.47 15.36 -0.85
C LEU A 90 1.28 14.07 -0.06
N PRO A 91 0.48 13.11 -0.57
CA PRO A 91 0.38 11.79 0.02
C PRO A 91 1.71 11.06 -0.10
N ALA A 92 2.03 10.20 0.88
CA ALA A 92 3.32 9.51 0.94
C ALA A 92 3.60 8.65 -0.30
N GLU A 93 2.56 8.17 -0.98
CA GLU A 93 2.61 7.33 -2.18
C GLU A 93 3.16 8.08 -3.40
N GLN A 94 3.06 9.41 -3.42
CA GLN A 94 3.59 10.27 -4.49
C GLN A 94 5.04 10.70 -4.22
N CYS A 95 5.59 10.36 -3.05
CA CYS A 95 6.94 10.69 -2.67
C CYS A 95 7.92 9.56 -3.02
N ASP A 96 8.99 9.93 -3.72
CA ASP A 96 10.06 9.00 -4.06
C ASP A 96 10.82 8.56 -2.80
N PHE A 97 11.22 7.29 -2.77
CA PHE A 97 12.08 6.79 -1.71
C PHE A 97 13.44 7.47 -1.72
N LYS A 98 13.90 7.88 -0.55
CA LYS A 98 15.26 8.37 -0.38
C LYS A 98 16.25 7.23 -0.64
N LYS A 99 17.29 7.51 -1.44
CA LYS A 99 18.25 6.50 -1.95
C LYS A 99 18.90 5.66 -0.84
N ASN A 100 19.21 6.29 0.30
CA ASN A 100 19.72 5.64 1.51
C ASN A 100 18.77 5.88 2.71
N GLY A 101 17.47 6.01 2.41
CA GLY A 101 16.45 6.27 3.40
C GLY A 101 16.41 5.18 4.46
N LEU A 102 16.09 5.60 5.69
CA LEU A 102 15.89 4.70 6.82
C LEU A 102 14.69 3.79 6.57
N VAL A 103 14.75 2.57 7.07
CA VAL A 103 13.64 1.60 7.04
C VAL A 103 13.21 1.31 8.46
N LYS A 104 11.90 1.34 8.69
CA LYS A 104 11.27 0.95 9.95
C LYS A 104 10.39 -0.28 9.69
N HIS A 105 10.40 -1.21 10.62
CA HIS A 105 9.49 -2.34 10.63
C HIS A 105 8.37 -2.02 11.61
N CYS A 106 7.12 -2.21 11.20
CA CYS A 106 5.95 -1.81 11.96
C CYS A 106 5.00 -3.00 12.11
N VAL A 107 4.49 -3.20 13.34
CA VAL A 107 3.58 -4.29 13.70
C VAL A 107 2.48 -3.74 14.59
N GLY A 108 1.28 -4.27 14.44
CA GLY A 108 0.15 -3.87 15.26
C GLY A 108 -1.17 -4.32 14.64
N THR A 109 -2.19 -3.47 14.76
CA THR A 109 -3.53 -3.72 14.23
C THR A 109 -4.15 -2.48 13.57
N VAL A 110 -5.10 -2.72 12.65
CA VAL A 110 -5.95 -1.70 12.03
C VAL A 110 -7.39 -2.21 11.96
N THR A 111 -8.37 -1.35 12.19
CA THR A 111 -9.78 -1.65 11.86
C THR A 111 -10.11 -1.14 10.47
N LEU A 112 -11.05 -1.79 9.79
CA LEU A 112 -11.44 -1.43 8.42
C LEU A 112 -12.60 -0.43 8.38
N ASP A 113 -13.31 -0.23 9.48
CA ASP A 113 -14.44 0.70 9.54
C ASP A 113 -14.03 2.14 9.15
N GLN A 114 -14.76 2.77 8.22
CA GLN A 114 -14.38 4.08 7.68
C GLN A 114 -14.70 5.25 8.62
N THR A 115 -15.64 5.08 9.56
CA THR A 115 -16.17 6.18 10.39
C THR A 115 -15.52 6.22 11.77
N THR A 116 -15.35 5.05 12.38
CA THR A 116 -14.83 4.83 13.73
C THR A 116 -13.49 4.09 13.75
N GLY A 117 -12.91 3.85 12.57
CA GLY A 117 -11.68 3.10 12.45
C GLY A 117 -10.49 3.75 13.17
N PHE A 118 -9.66 2.90 13.76
CA PHE A 118 -8.43 3.26 14.44
C PHE A 118 -7.29 2.31 14.04
N PHE A 119 -6.07 2.69 14.43
CA PHE A 119 -4.89 1.85 14.31
C PHE A 119 -4.11 1.88 15.62
N ASP A 120 -3.51 0.75 15.97
CA ASP A 120 -2.56 0.62 17.07
C ASP A 120 -1.32 -0.08 16.53
N ILE A 121 -0.29 0.71 16.21
CA ILE A 121 0.90 0.23 15.49
C ILE A 121 2.14 0.80 16.15
N ASN A 122 3.09 -0.09 16.45
CA ASN A 122 4.42 0.28 16.89
C ASN A 122 5.45 0.03 15.78
N CYS A 123 6.38 0.97 15.62
CA CYS A 123 7.46 0.87 14.65
C CYS A 123 8.82 0.81 15.36
N ASP A 124 9.66 -0.13 14.92
CA ASP A 124 11.04 -0.26 15.38
C ASP A 124 11.87 1.00 15.12
N ARG A 125 12.98 1.12 15.86
CA ARG A 125 14.00 2.12 15.57
C ARG A 125 14.47 2.01 14.11
N PRO A 126 14.67 3.16 13.44
CA PRO A 126 15.06 3.19 12.03
C PRO A 126 16.38 2.47 11.80
N ARG A 127 16.41 1.58 10.81
CA ARG A 127 17.60 0.85 10.38
C ARG A 127 18.08 1.38 9.04
N HIS A 128 19.39 1.52 8.87
CA HIS A 128 19.96 1.83 7.56
C HIS A 128 19.80 0.64 6.61
N VAL A 129 19.42 0.92 5.37
CA VAL A 129 19.45 -0.10 4.31
C VAL A 129 20.90 -0.48 4.06
N ARG A 130 21.32 -1.65 4.56
CA ARG A 130 22.61 -2.25 4.21
C ARG A 130 22.62 -2.51 2.71
N ARG A 131 23.29 -1.66 1.93
CA ARG A 131 23.65 -1.99 0.56
C ARG A 131 24.52 -3.24 0.59
N ILE A 132 24.10 -4.29 -0.09
CA ILE A 132 25.00 -5.36 -0.52
C ILE A 132 25.98 -4.75 -1.54
N ARG A 133 27.04 -4.10 -1.06
CA ARG A 133 28.10 -3.49 -1.88
C ARG A 133 28.93 -4.53 -2.66
N GLY A 134 28.71 -5.84 -2.42
CA GLY A 134 29.46 -6.93 -3.03
C GLY A 134 29.00 -7.37 -4.43
N LEU A 135 27.72 -7.25 -4.76
CA LEU A 135 27.17 -7.86 -5.98
C LEU A 135 27.68 -7.18 -7.26
N ARG A 136 27.89 -5.85 -7.21
CA ARG A 136 28.39 -5.05 -8.34
C ARG A 136 29.83 -5.41 -8.74
N LYS A 137 30.70 -5.75 -7.78
CA LYS A 137 32.08 -6.22 -8.08
C LYS A 137 32.07 -7.61 -8.70
N PHE A 138 31.20 -8.50 -8.22
CA PHE A 138 31.08 -9.85 -8.76
C PHE A 138 30.59 -9.85 -10.21
N PHE A 139 29.56 -9.06 -10.52
CA PHE A 139 29.08 -8.89 -11.90
C PHE A 139 30.10 -8.24 -12.83
N ARG A 140 30.95 -7.31 -12.35
CA ARG A 140 32.02 -6.71 -13.17
C ARG A 140 33.06 -7.76 -13.60
N LYS A 141 33.45 -8.66 -12.69
CA LYS A 141 34.44 -9.73 -12.97
C LYS A 141 33.86 -10.80 -13.91
N SER A 142 32.57 -11.13 -13.77
CA SER A 142 31.89 -12.08 -14.67
C SER A 142 31.65 -11.51 -16.07
N LYS A 143 31.41 -10.20 -16.22
CA LYS A 143 31.20 -9.55 -17.53
C LYS A 143 32.46 -9.58 -18.40
N GLU A 144 33.65 -9.51 -17.81
CA GLU A 144 34.92 -9.63 -18.55
C GLU A 144 35.17 -11.04 -19.07
N LYS A 145 34.80 -12.08 -18.30
CA LYS A 145 34.91 -13.48 -18.75
C LYS A 145 33.90 -13.81 -19.87
N LEU A 146 32.64 -13.34 -19.76
CA LEU A 146 31.65 -13.52 -20.83
C LEU A 146 32.06 -12.85 -22.15
N LYS A 147 32.71 -11.68 -22.10
CA LYS A 147 33.22 -10.98 -23.30
C LYS A 147 34.30 -11.78 -24.05
N LYS A 148 35.07 -12.64 -23.37
CA LYS A 148 36.07 -13.51 -24.02
C LYS A 148 35.42 -14.72 -24.69
N VAL A 149 34.44 -15.35 -24.02
CA VAL A 149 33.69 -16.49 -24.59
C VAL A 149 32.86 -16.06 -25.79
N GLY A 150 32.15 -14.93 -25.71
CA GLY A 150 31.36 -14.40 -26.83
C GLY A 150 32.19 -14.06 -28.06
N ARG A 151 33.44 -13.59 -27.88
CA ARG A 151 34.37 -13.36 -29.01
C ARG A 151 34.78 -14.66 -29.71
N LYS A 152 34.97 -15.76 -28.95
CA LYS A 152 35.37 -17.06 -29.49
C LYS A 152 34.20 -17.74 -30.23
N VAL A 153 32.99 -17.66 -29.67
CA VAL A 153 31.76 -18.19 -30.29
C VAL A 153 31.40 -17.43 -31.58
N LYS A 154 31.52 -16.09 -31.59
CA LYS A 154 31.29 -15.28 -32.79
C LYS A 154 32.30 -15.58 -33.92
N GLY A 155 33.55 -15.90 -33.56
CA GLY A 155 34.55 -16.37 -34.51
C GLY A 155 34.17 -17.71 -35.13
N PHE A 156 33.79 -18.68 -34.29
CA PHE A 156 33.39 -20.01 -34.73
C PHE A 156 32.16 -20.00 -35.63
N PHE A 157 31.11 -19.25 -35.27
CA PHE A 157 29.90 -19.11 -36.11
C PHE A 157 30.19 -18.48 -37.47
N ARG A 158 31.11 -17.51 -37.54
CA ARG A 158 31.50 -16.89 -38.81
C ARG A 158 32.26 -17.86 -39.73
N ASP A 159 33.07 -18.75 -39.17
CA ASP A 159 33.77 -19.79 -39.93
C ASP A 159 32.82 -20.90 -40.38
N VAL A 160 31.83 -21.24 -39.56
CA VAL A 160 30.77 -22.21 -39.91
C VAL A 160 29.83 -21.65 -40.99
N LEU A 161 29.39 -20.40 -40.88
CA LEU A 161 28.53 -19.75 -41.88
C LEU A 161 29.22 -19.55 -43.24
N ARG A 162 30.56 -19.49 -43.27
CA ARG A 162 31.34 -19.48 -44.54
C ARG A 162 31.45 -20.86 -45.21
N ARG A 163 31.14 -21.95 -44.50
CA ARG A 163 31.23 -23.33 -45.00
C ARG A 163 29.88 -23.94 -45.35
N VAL A 164 28.78 -23.19 -45.25
CA VAL A 164 27.48 -23.67 -45.73
C VAL A 164 27.52 -23.64 -47.27
N PRO A 165 27.43 -24.80 -47.97
CA PRO A 165 27.37 -24.81 -49.41
C PRO A 165 26.05 -24.19 -49.85
N TYR A 166 26.10 -23.24 -50.78
CA TYR A 166 24.94 -22.83 -51.57
C TYR A 166 24.48 -24.06 -52.36
N LEU A 167 23.29 -24.58 -52.06
CA LEU A 167 22.61 -25.56 -52.92
C LEU A 167 21.84 -24.77 -54.00
N PRO A 168 22.16 -24.91 -55.30
CA PRO A 168 21.30 -24.41 -56.36
C PRO A 168 20.13 -25.40 -56.56
N GLY A 169 18.95 -24.86 -56.90
CA GLY A 169 17.81 -25.62 -57.39
C GLY A 169 17.95 -25.99 -58.85
#